data_AF-A0AAX0XM88-F1
#
_entry.id   AF-A0AAX0XM88-F1
#
_cell.length_a   1.000
_cell.length_b   1.000
_cell.length_c   1.000
_cell.angle_alpha   90.00
_cell.angle_beta   90.00
_cell.angle_gamma   90.00
#
_symmetry.space_group_name_H-M   'P 1'
#
loop_
_entity.id
_entity.type
_entity.pdbx_description
1 polymer ?
#
loop_
_entity_poly.entity_id
_entity_poly.type
_entity_poly.pdbx_seq_one_letter_code
_entity_poly.pdbx_strand_id
1 'polypeptide(L)' 'MLIPLLWIGLALLLGIVASGNGRSFWGWFMLGLLIDPILAGLFYWLICKD' A
#
# COMPACT_ATOMS: atom_id res chain seq x y z
N MET A 1 7.66 5.54 -14.61
CA MET A 1 8.51 5.62 -13.39
C MET A 1 7.81 6.30 -12.21
N LEU A 2 6.89 7.25 -12.44
CA LEU A 2 6.18 7.94 -11.35
C LEU A 2 5.32 7.02 -10.48
N ILE A 3 4.64 6.02 -11.06
CA ILE A 3 3.71 5.13 -10.33
C ILE A 3 4.43 4.26 -9.27
N PRO A 4 5.52 3.53 -9.59
CA PRO A 4 6.25 2.79 -8.56
C PRO A 4 6.79 3.67 -7.42
N LEU A 5 7.22 4.89 -7.74
CA LEU A 5 7.70 5.88 -6.76
C LEU A 5 6.59 6.34 -5.82
N LEU A 6 5.41 6.68 -6.35
CA LEU A 6 4.26 7.06 -5.56
C LEU A 6 3.79 5.90 -4.67
N TRP A 7 3.77 4.69 -5.21
CA TRP A 7 3.38 3.49 -4.47
C TRP A 7 4.32 3.21 -3.29
N ILE A 8 5.63 3.17 -3.52
CA ILE A 8 6.62 2.97 -2.45
C ILE A 8 6.58 4.13 -1.46
N GLY A 9 6.40 5.37 -1.93
CA GLY A 9 6.27 6.55 -1.08
C GLY A 9 5.03 6.50 -0.18
N LEU A 10 3.90 6.03 -0.69
CA LEU A 10 2.67 5.85 0.08
C LEU A 10 2.81 4.72 1.11
N ALA A 11 3.41 3.59 0.73
CA ALA A 11 3.73 2.51 1.67
C ALA A 11 4.65 3.00 2.79
N LEU A 12 5.64 3.84 2.46
CA LEU A 12 6.55 4.47 3.43
C LEU A 12 5.79 5.38 4.41
N LEU A 13 4.90 6.23 3.89
CA LEU A 13 4.02 7.09 4.69
C LEU A 13 3.16 6.28 5.65
N LEU A 14 2.57 5.17 5.20
CA LEU A 14 1.80 4.26 6.03
C LEU A 14 2.65 3.70 7.19
N GLY A 15 3.88 3.27 6.90
CA GLY A 15 4.83 2.81 7.93
C GLY A 15 5.12 3.90 8.96
N ILE A 16 5.37 5.14 8.53
CA ILE A 16 5.63 6.28 9.42
C ILE A 16 4.44 6.55 10.33
N VAL A 17 3.23 6.62 9.76
CA VAL A 17 1.99 6.87 10.52
C VAL A 17 1.72 5.73 11.51
N ALA A 18 1.96 4.47 11.11
CA ALA A 18 1.80 3.33 11.98
C ALA A 18 2.78 3.35 13.17
N SER A 19 4.04 3.71 12.90
CA SER A 19 5.08 3.89 13.94
C SER A 19 4.67 4.95 14.97
N GLY A 20 4.14 6.09 14.50
CA GLY A 20 3.62 7.15 15.37
C GLY A 20 2.45 6.72 16.26
N ASN A 21 1.73 5.65 15.88
CA ASN A 21 0.63 5.07 16.65
C ASN A 21 1.06 3.84 17.50
N GLY A 22 2.37 3.62 17.71
CA GLY A 22 2.88 2.51 18.50
C GLY A 22 2.79 1.15 17.82
N ARG A 23 2.64 1.10 16.50
CA ARG A 23 2.62 -0.13 15.70
C ARG A 23 3.95 -0.32 14.95
N SER A 24 4.20 -1.54 14.47
CA SER A 24 5.45 -1.87 13.76
C SER A 24 5.55 -1.16 12.40
N PHE A 25 6.49 -0.23 12.25
CA PHE A 25 6.82 0.44 10.98
C PHE A 25 6.97 -0.58 9.84
N TRP A 26 7.87 -1.56 10.01
CA TRP A 26 8.19 -2.54 8.98
C TRP A 26 7.02 -3.46 8.65
N GLY A 27 6.22 -3.81 9.66
CA GLY A 27 5.01 -4.61 9.44
C GLY A 27 4.03 -3.88 8.53
N TRP A 28 3.71 -2.62 8.83
CA TRP A 28 2.76 -1.83 8.05
C TRP A 28 3.32 -1.40 6.68
N PHE A 29 4.61 -1.12 6.59
CA PHE A 29 5.29 -0.85 5.32
C PHE A 29 5.20 -2.03 4.35
N MET A 30 5.57 -3.24 4.80
CA MET A 30 5.50 -4.45 3.98
C MET A 30 4.06 -4.82 3.63
N LEU A 31 3.13 -4.58 4.56
CA LEU A 31 1.71 -4.81 4.33
C LEU A 31 1.19 -3.89 3.23
N GLY A 32 1.48 -2.58 3.23
CA GLY A 32 1.14 -1.68 2.12
C GLY A 32 1.81 -2.12 0.81
N LEU A 33 3.10 -2.48 0.85
CA LEU A 33 3.85 -2.89 -0.32
C LEU A 33 3.38 -4.21 -0.96
N LEU A 34 2.67 -5.07 -0.23
CA LEU A 34 2.16 -6.34 -0.78
C LEU A 34 0.65 -6.29 -1.04
N ILE A 35 -0.11 -5.61 -0.19
CA ILE A 35 -1.58 -5.59 -0.27
C ILE A 35 -2.07 -4.58 -1.32
N ASP A 36 -1.41 -3.44 -1.50
CA ASP A 36 -1.83 -2.43 -2.48
C ASP A 36 -2.02 -2.98 -3.91
N PRO A 37 -1.09 -3.77 -4.50
CA PRO A 37 -1.28 -4.33 -5.84
C PRO A 37 -2.41 -5.37 -5.90
N ILE A 38 -2.61 -6.13 -4.82
CA ILE A 38 -3.71 -7.10 -4.72
C ILE A 38 -5.05 -6.37 -4.68
N LEU A 39 -5.16 -5.31 -3.85
CA LEU A 39 -6.36 -4.47 -3.79
C LEU A 39 -6.61 -3.77 -5.12
N ALA A 40 -5.59 -3.21 -5.76
CA ALA A 40 -5.73 -2.59 -7.07
C ALA A 40 -6.26 -3.58 -8.12
N GLY A 41 -5.74 -4.81 -8.15
CA GLY A 41 -6.21 -5.88 -9.03
C GLY A 41 -7.65 -6.30 -8.71
N LEU A 42 -8.00 -6.43 -7.43
CA LEU A 42 -9.35 -6.73 -6.99
C LEU A 42 -10.34 -5.61 -7.37
N PHE A 43 -9.97 -4.35 -7.16
CA PHE A 43 -10.77 -3.20 -7.55
C PHE A 43 -10.96 -3.13 -9.06
N TYR A 44 -9.90 -3.33 -9.84
CA TYR A 44 -9.99 -3.39 -11.30
C TYR A 44 -10.96 -4.50 -11.73
N TRP A 45 -10.83 -5.69 -11.16
CA TRP A 45 -11.74 -6.80 -11.44
C TRP A 45 -13.18 -6.46 -11.05
N LEU A 46 -13.43 -5.91 -9.86
CA LEU A 46 -14.79 -5.55 -9.42
C LEU A 46 -15.44 -4.46 -10.29
N ILE A 47 -14.67 -3.48 -10.75
CA ILE A 47 -15.17 -2.34 -11.52
C ILE A 47 -15.34 -2.67 -13.00
N CYS A 48 -14.40 -3.44 -13.57
CA CYS A 48 -14.39 -3.80 -15.00
C CYS A 48 -15.05 -5.15 -15.29
N LYS A 49 -15.64 -5.79 -14.28
CA LYS A 49 -16.45 -6.99 -14.45
C LYS A 49 -17.84 -6.60 -14.93
N ASP A 50 -17.98 -6.61 -16.26
CA ASP A 50 -19.27 -6.77 -16.95
C ASP A 50 -19.80 -8.22 -16.80
#